data_AF-A0A9E3KCZ7-F1
#
_entry.id   AF-A0A9E3KCZ7-F1
#
_cell.length_a   1.000
_cell.length_b   1.000
_cell.length_c   1.000
_cell.angle_alpha   90.00
_cell.angle_beta   90.00
_cell.angle_gamma   90.00
#
_symmetry.space_group_name_H-M   'P 1'
#
loop_
_entity.id
_entity.type
_entity.pdbx_description
1 polymer ?
#
loop_
_entity_poly.entity_id
_entity_poly.type
_entity_poly.pdbx_seq_one_letter_code
_entity_poly.pdbx_strand_id
1 'polypeptide(L)'
;YTAFDPVAVQPERSAEQIQCPVFMAHGLADKKMNPAYSQRNFDAIPHANKALFFLEKANHQNVLSTGGQAYLDRVDRFLTTHLEDENK
;
A
#
# COMPACT_ATOMS: atom_id res chain seq x y z
N TYR A 1 31.73 -10.06 1.64
CA TYR A 1 30.34 -9.58 1.78
C TYR A 1 29.69 -9.61 0.42
N THR A 2 28.74 -10.52 0.19
CA THR A 2 27.87 -10.46 -0.99
C THR A 2 26.96 -9.25 -0.84
N ALA A 3 26.89 -8.39 -1.87
CA ALA A 3 25.99 -7.25 -1.86
C ALA A 3 24.54 -7.75 -1.76
N PHE A 4 23.75 -7.14 -0.88
CA PHE A 4 22.33 -7.41 -0.79
C PHE A 4 21.64 -6.88 -2.06
N ASP A 5 20.96 -7.75 -2.79
CA ASP A 5 20.08 -7.36 -3.90
C ASP A 5 18.63 -7.30 -3.41
N PRO A 6 18.08 -6.09 -3.15
CA PRO A 6 16.71 -5.94 -2.71
C PRO A 6 15.68 -6.38 -3.78
N VAL A 7 16.06 -6.42 -5.05
CA VAL A 7 15.15 -6.79 -6.15
C VAL A 7 14.92 -8.29 -6.20
N ALA A 8 15.94 -9.09 -5.86
CA ALA A 8 15.85 -10.55 -5.80
C ALA A 8 14.86 -11.08 -4.74
N VAL A 9 14.50 -10.26 -3.75
CA VAL A 9 13.58 -10.64 -2.66
C VAL A 9 12.14 -10.84 -3.15
N GLN A 10 11.71 -10.10 -4.19
CA GLN A 10 10.38 -10.20 -4.80
C GLN A 10 9.20 -10.23 -3.79
N PRO A 11 8.95 -9.14 -3.03
CA PRO A 11 7.87 -9.07 -2.04
C PRO A 11 6.48 -9.45 -2.57
N GLU A 12 6.24 -9.28 -3.86
CA GLU A 12 5.01 -9.68 -4.54
C GLU A 12 4.66 -11.17 -4.31
N ARG A 13 5.65 -12.07 -4.20
CA ARG A 13 5.41 -13.50 -3.92
C ARG A 13 4.85 -13.74 -2.53
N SER A 14 5.28 -12.94 -1.54
CA SER A 14 4.71 -13.01 -0.19
C SER A 14 3.33 -12.37 -0.15
N ALA A 15 3.09 -11.34 -0.97
CA ALA A 15 1.81 -10.65 -1.06
C ALA A 15 0.68 -11.57 -1.56
N GLU A 16 0.99 -12.60 -2.36
CA GLU A 16 0.05 -13.65 -2.78
C GLU A 16 -0.58 -14.41 -1.61
N GLN A 17 0.05 -14.43 -0.44
CA GLN A 17 -0.45 -15.13 0.74
C GLN A 17 -1.39 -14.27 1.60
N ILE A 18 -1.57 -12.98 1.29
CA ILE A 18 -2.37 -12.09 2.10
C ILE A 18 -3.87 -12.40 1.91
N GLN A 19 -4.52 -12.79 3.01
CA GLN A 19 -5.94 -13.17 3.05
C GLN A 19 -6.84 -12.14 3.74
N CYS A 20 -6.29 -11.01 4.19
CA CYS A 20 -7.06 -9.95 4.84
C CYS A 20 -7.24 -8.74 3.91
N PRO A 21 -8.21 -7.85 4.20
CA PRO A 21 -8.30 -6.57 3.52
C PRO A 21 -7.01 -5.74 3.64
N VAL A 22 -6.58 -5.12 2.54
CA VAL A 22 -5.36 -4.28 2.53
C VAL A 22 -5.63 -2.88 1.99
N PHE A 23 -5.19 -1.87 2.74
CA PHE A 23 -5.07 -0.50 2.25
C PHE A 23 -3.58 -0.14 2.08
N MET A 24 -3.21 0.28 0.88
CA MET A 24 -1.88 0.75 0.55
C MET A 24 -1.94 2.23 0.14
N ALA A 25 -0.98 3.01 0.57
CA ALA A 25 -0.80 4.38 0.10
C ALA A 25 0.66 4.63 -0.30
N HIS A 26 0.86 5.32 -1.42
CA HIS A 26 2.20 5.59 -1.92
C HIS A 26 2.28 6.96 -2.59
N GLY A 27 3.41 7.64 -2.41
CA GLY A 27 3.66 8.93 -3.05
C GLY A 27 4.28 8.80 -4.44
N LEU A 28 3.69 9.41 -5.48
CA LEU A 28 4.25 9.34 -6.83
C LEU A 28 5.57 10.11 -6.99
N ALA A 29 5.87 11.03 -6.07
CA ALA A 29 7.15 11.74 -6.00
C ALA A 29 8.19 11.02 -5.12
N ASP A 30 7.93 9.78 -4.68
CA ASP A 30 8.91 8.98 -3.94
C ASP A 30 10.04 8.50 -4.87
N LYS A 31 11.22 9.09 -4.69
CA LYS A 31 12.45 8.74 -5.42
C LYS A 31 13.27 7.65 -4.74
N LYS A 32 12.96 7.31 -3.48
CA LYS A 32 13.65 6.25 -2.72
C LYS A 32 12.99 4.90 -2.96
N MET A 33 11.66 4.87 -2.98
CA MET A 33 10.87 3.67 -3.23
C MET A 33 9.97 3.88 -4.44
N ASN A 34 10.29 3.17 -5.54
CA ASN A 34 9.55 3.29 -6.78
C ASN A 34 8.07 2.92 -6.57
N PRO A 35 7.11 3.80 -6.90
CA PRO A 35 5.67 3.52 -6.76
C PRO A 35 5.18 2.27 -7.50
N ALA A 36 5.88 1.85 -8.57
CA ALA A 36 5.59 0.60 -9.28
C ALA A 36 5.67 -0.63 -8.36
N TYR A 37 6.47 -0.59 -7.29
CA TYR A 37 6.56 -1.68 -6.33
C TYR A 37 5.25 -1.86 -5.55
N SER A 38 4.59 -0.77 -5.19
CA SER A 38 3.28 -0.82 -4.56
C SER A 38 2.21 -1.36 -5.50
N GLN A 39 2.27 -1.02 -6.81
CA GLN A 39 1.37 -1.61 -7.80
C GLN A 39 1.58 -3.12 -7.94
N ARG A 40 2.84 -3.59 -8.06
CA ARG A 40 3.13 -5.03 -8.15
C ARG A 40 2.62 -5.82 -6.94
N ASN A 41 2.85 -5.30 -5.73
CA ASN A 41 2.34 -5.92 -4.51
C ASN A 41 0.80 -5.90 -4.49
N PHE A 42 0.19 -4.78 -4.84
CA PHE A 42 -1.26 -4.66 -4.92
C PHE A 42 -1.87 -5.67 -5.89
N ASP A 43 -1.28 -5.84 -7.08
CA ASP A 43 -1.76 -6.77 -8.09
C ASP A 43 -1.66 -8.23 -7.62
N ALA A 44 -0.59 -8.57 -6.89
CA ALA A 44 -0.35 -9.92 -6.37
C ALA A 44 -1.26 -10.32 -5.19
N ILE A 45 -1.78 -9.37 -4.41
CA ILE A 45 -2.71 -9.68 -3.30
C ILE A 45 -4.01 -10.29 -3.86
N PRO A 46 -4.41 -11.52 -3.47
CA PRO A 46 -5.61 -12.16 -4.02
C PRO A 46 -6.91 -11.63 -3.42
N HIS A 47 -6.84 -10.95 -2.28
CA HIS A 47 -8.02 -10.48 -1.55
C HIS A 47 -8.81 -9.44 -2.36
N ALA A 48 -10.13 -9.61 -2.42
CA ALA A 48 -11.02 -8.72 -3.19
C ALA A 48 -11.11 -7.31 -2.56
N ASN A 49 -11.08 -7.23 -1.23
CA ASN A 49 -11.10 -5.96 -0.51
C ASN A 49 -9.68 -5.41 -0.38
N LYS A 50 -9.18 -4.80 -1.45
CA LYS A 50 -7.89 -4.11 -1.44
C LYS A 50 -8.01 -2.74 -2.10
N ALA A 51 -7.31 -1.76 -1.54
CA ALA A 51 -7.24 -0.41 -2.11
C ALA A 51 -5.79 0.08 -2.19
N LEU A 52 -5.43 0.70 -3.32
CA LEU A 52 -4.16 1.39 -3.50
C LEU A 52 -4.43 2.86 -3.81
N PHE A 53 -3.86 3.74 -2.99
CA PHE A 53 -4.02 5.18 -3.12
C PHE A 53 -2.70 5.87 -3.43
N PHE A 54 -2.63 6.49 -4.61
CA PHE A 54 -1.48 7.28 -5.02
C PHE A 54 -1.66 8.76 -4.70
N LEU A 55 -0.64 9.36 -4.08
CA LEU A 55 -0.58 10.78 -3.78
C LEU A 55 0.47 11.45 -4.68
N GLU A 56 0.01 12.27 -5.62
CA GLU A 56 0.86 12.81 -6.70
C GLU A 56 2.10 13.55 -6.18
N LYS A 57 1.93 14.37 -5.15
CA LYS A 57 2.99 15.22 -4.60
C LYS A 57 3.73 14.61 -3.40
N ALA A 58 3.31 13.42 -2.95
CA ALA A 58 3.95 12.81 -1.79
C ALA A 58 5.24 12.10 -2.20
N ASN A 59 6.24 12.20 -1.34
CA ASN A 59 7.50 11.49 -1.36
C ASN A 59 7.54 10.48 -0.19
N HIS A 60 8.72 9.92 0.03
CA HIS A 60 8.97 8.90 1.05
C HIS A 60 8.56 9.26 2.49
N GLN A 61 8.44 10.55 2.83
CA GLN A 61 8.32 11.02 4.21
C GLN A 61 7.04 11.81 4.50
N ASN A 62 6.25 12.17 3.49
CA ASN A 62 5.20 13.18 3.64
C ASN A 62 3.82 12.72 3.13
N VAL A 63 3.56 11.41 3.05
CA VAL A 63 2.23 10.88 2.68
C VAL A 63 1.12 11.49 3.53
N LEU A 64 1.31 11.51 4.86
CA LEU A 64 0.32 12.07 5.79
C LEU A 64 0.12 13.58 5.59
N SER A 65 1.19 14.38 5.57
CA SER A 65 1.08 15.84 5.46
C SER A 65 0.63 16.30 4.06
N THR A 66 0.96 15.55 3.01
CA THR A 66 0.52 15.84 1.64
C THR A 66 -0.93 15.42 1.40
N GLY A 67 -1.32 14.27 1.95
CA GLY A 67 -2.67 13.75 1.82
C GLY A 67 -3.70 14.43 2.72
N GLY A 68 -3.25 14.94 3.87
CA GLY A 68 -4.08 15.67 4.83
C GLY A 68 -5.36 14.91 5.18
N GLN A 69 -6.46 15.66 5.30
CA GLN A 69 -7.77 15.10 5.64
C GLN A 69 -8.25 14.07 4.61
N ALA A 70 -8.04 14.32 3.31
CA ALA A 70 -8.48 13.39 2.26
C ALA A 70 -7.82 12.01 2.36
N TYR A 71 -6.57 11.94 2.83
CA TYR A 71 -5.92 10.66 3.14
C TYR A 71 -6.52 10.01 4.39
N LEU A 72 -6.71 10.79 5.46
CA LEU A 72 -7.31 10.29 6.70
C LEU A 72 -8.73 9.75 6.47
N ASP A 73 -9.55 10.44 5.70
CA ASP A 73 -10.91 10.01 5.35
C ASP A 73 -10.91 8.68 4.58
N ARG A 74 -9.92 8.45 3.72
CA ARG A 74 -9.77 7.17 3.01
C ARG A 74 -9.38 6.04 3.95
N VAL A 75 -8.48 6.31 4.91
CA VAL A 75 -8.08 5.33 5.93
C VAL A 75 -9.28 4.99 6.82
N ASP A 76 -9.96 6.00 7.35
CA ASP A 76 -11.13 5.83 8.21
C ASP A 76 -12.24 5.07 7.49
N ARG A 77 -12.54 5.45 6.24
CA ARG A 77 -13.50 4.72 5.39
C ARG A 77 -13.09 3.26 5.18
N PHE A 78 -11.82 3.00 4.89
CA PHE A 78 -11.35 1.63 4.67
C PHE A 78 -11.50 0.77 5.92
N LEU A 79 -11.10 1.31 7.08
CA LEU A 79 -11.21 0.63 8.36
C LEU A 79 -12.68 0.37 8.72
N THR A 80 -13.53 1.40 8.69
CA THR A 80 -14.96 1.25 9.02
C THR A 80 -15.68 0.27 8.10
N THR A 81 -15.35 0.25 6.81
CA THR A 81 -15.95 -0.69 5.84
C THR A 81 -15.61 -2.15 6.16
N HIS A 82 -14.41 -2.43 6.68
CA HIS A 82 -13.91 -3.80 6.80
C HIS A 82 -13.73 -4.30 8.24
N LEU A 83 -13.90 -3.45 9.26
CA LEU A 83 -13.98 -3.85 10.67
C LEU A 83 -15.36 -4.42 11.03
N GLU A 84 -16.42 -4.01 10.32
CA GLU A 84 -17.79 -4.52 10.56
C GLU A 84 -18.04 -5.87 9.87
N ASP A 85 -17.29 -6.18 8.81
CA ASP A 85 -17.39 -7.44 8.07
C ASP A 85 -16.87 -8.66 8.87
N GLU A 86 -16.01 -8.47 9.87
CA GLU A 86 -15.51 -9.56 10.73
C GLU A 86 -16.48 -9.95 11.87
N ASN A 87 -17.56 -9.19 12.09
CA ASN A 87 -18.56 -9.44 13.14
C ASN A 87 -19.89 -10.03 12.61
N LYS A 88 -19.90 -10.55 11.38
CA LYS A 88 -21.04 -11.26 10.78
C LYS A 88 -20.62 -12.67 10.36
#